data_AF-A0ABD5LSP9-F1
#
_entry.id   AF-A0ABD5LSP9-F1
#
_cell.length_a   1.000
_cell.length_b   1.000
_cell.length_c   1.000
_cell.angle_alpha   90.00
_cell.angle_beta   90.00
_cell.angle_gamma   90.00
#
_symmetry.space_group_name_H-M   'P 1'
#
loop_
_entity.id
_entity.type
_entity.pdbx_description
1 polymer ?
#
loop_
_entity_poly.entity_id
_entity_poly.type
_entity_poly.pdbx_seq_one_letter_code
_entity_poly.pdbx_strand_id
1 'polypeptide(L)'
;MDPWGLDVVRLRHYTSNQGFKGIQESGVIKASDQNAVFATKAKGKPLSMADAADKFKIKQNHGRNYIDFDIDESRVEFRKNDLGVEEYKIKGDVHLDHKTTKFVKRC
;
A
#
# COMPACT_ATOMS: atom_id res chain seq x y z
N MET A 1 -11.57 11.93 -18.24
CA MET A 1 -10.37 12.11 -19.09
C MET A 1 -9.73 13.38 -18.60
N ASP A 2 -8.86 13.25 -17.61
CA ASP A 2 -8.21 14.36 -16.93
C ASP A 2 -7.13 14.96 -17.86
N PRO A 3 -7.15 16.28 -18.11
CA PRO A 3 -6.32 16.92 -19.15
C PRO A 3 -4.81 16.97 -18.84
N TRP A 4 -4.35 16.36 -17.75
CA TRP A 4 -2.97 16.42 -17.26
C TRP A 4 -2.22 15.08 -17.35
N GLY A 5 -2.87 13.99 -17.77
CA GLY A 5 -2.19 12.70 -17.92
C GLY A 5 -1.63 12.11 -16.61
N LEU A 6 -2.05 12.63 -15.45
CA LEU A 6 -1.72 12.07 -14.14
C LEU A 6 -2.67 10.88 -13.92
N ASP A 7 -2.27 9.69 -14.40
CA ASP A 7 -2.98 8.46 -14.05
C ASP A 7 -2.77 8.22 -12.54
N VAL A 8 -3.73 8.68 -11.74
CA VAL A 8 -3.69 8.46 -10.29
C VAL A 8 -4.11 7.03 -10.04
N VAL A 9 -3.19 6.23 -9.51
CA VAL A 9 -3.44 4.83 -9.16
C VAL A 9 -3.81 4.72 -7.69
N ARG A 10 -4.94 4.06 -7.44
CA ARG A 10 -5.35 3.69 -6.09
C ARG A 10 -4.64 2.42 -5.64
N LEU A 11 -3.76 2.56 -4.67
CA LEU A 11 -2.96 1.48 -4.10
C LEU A 11 -3.44 1.11 -2.70
N ARG A 12 -3.11 -0.11 -2.30
CA ARG A 12 -3.42 -0.72 -1.01
C ARG A 12 -2.12 -1.18 -0.36
N HIS A 13 -1.80 -0.59 0.78
CA HIS A 13 -0.67 -1.01 1.60
C HIS A 13 -1.16 -1.83 2.79
N TYR A 14 -0.65 -3.05 2.95
CA TYR A 14 -0.95 -3.91 4.08
C TYR A 14 0.02 -3.63 5.22
N THR A 15 -0.50 -3.54 6.45
CA THR A 15 0.30 -3.18 7.61
C THR A 15 -0.22 -3.81 8.91
N SER A 16 0.65 -3.88 9.91
CA SER A 16 0.33 -4.33 11.27
C SER A 16 -0.45 -3.26 12.05
N ASN A 17 -1.02 -3.62 13.22
CA ASN A 17 -1.65 -2.64 14.13
C ASN A 17 -0.72 -1.48 14.51
N GLN A 18 0.55 -1.77 14.80
CA GLN A 18 1.53 -0.74 15.18
C GLN A 18 1.84 0.19 14.01
N GLY A 19 2.09 -0.36 12.82
CA GLY A 19 2.34 0.43 11.62
C GLY A 19 1.11 1.27 11.23
N PHE A 20 -0.08 0.67 11.26
CA PHE A 20 -1.33 1.37 11.02
C PHE A 20 -1.50 2.59 11.92
N LYS A 21 -1.29 2.43 13.23
CA LYS A 21 -1.40 3.53 14.19
C LYS A 21 -0.37 4.62 13.90
N GLY A 22 0.89 4.24 13.68
CA GLY A 22 1.96 5.19 13.36
C GLY A 22 1.70 5.96 12.06
N ILE A 23 1.18 5.30 11.02
CA ILE A 23 0.83 5.95 9.74
C ILE A 23 -0.39 6.87 9.92
N GLN A 24 -1.38 6.45 10.71
CA GLN A 24 -2.55 7.28 10.98
C GLN A 24 -2.19 8.55 11.78
N GLU A 25 -1.23 8.45 12.71
CA GLU A 25 -0.75 9.60 13.50
C GLU A 25 0.18 10.53 12.71
N SER A 26 1.08 9.97 11.89
CA SER A 26 2.04 10.75 11.12
C SER A 26 1.54 11.22 9.75
N GLY A 27 0.51 10.55 9.20
CA GLY A 27 0.08 10.76 7.82
C GLY A 27 1.09 10.28 6.77
N VAL A 28 2.11 9.51 7.17
CA VAL A 28 3.21 9.10 6.27
C VAL A 28 3.45 7.60 6.36
N ILE A 29 3.48 6.93 5.21
CA ILE A 29 4.02 5.57 5.11
C ILE A 29 5.52 5.68 4.97
N LYS A 30 6.21 5.33 6.06
CA LYS A 30 7.67 5.35 6.10
C LYS A 30 8.25 4.24 5.24
N ALA A 31 9.19 4.61 4.39
CA ALA A 31 9.94 3.70 3.53
C ALA A 31 11.03 2.94 4.32
N SER A 32 10.60 2.12 5.28
CA SER A 32 11.53 1.44 6.20
C SER A 32 12.27 0.27 5.57
N ASP A 33 11.69 -0.38 4.56
CA ASP A 33 12.29 -1.52 3.86
C ASP A 33 12.85 -1.06 2.51
N GLN A 34 14.14 -1.25 2.27
CA GLN A 34 14.81 -0.86 1.02
C GLN A 34 14.63 0.61 0.59
N ASN A 35 14.36 1.51 1.55
CA ASN A 35 13.97 2.90 1.27
C ASN A 35 12.79 2.97 0.26
N ALA A 36 11.85 2.04 0.39
CA ALA A 36 10.67 1.97 -0.44
C ALA A 36 9.42 1.56 0.34
N VAL A 37 8.27 1.93 -0.21
CA VAL A 37 6.95 1.49 0.21
C VAL A 37 6.40 0.51 -0.82
N PHE A 38 5.94 -0.64 -0.36
CA PHE A 38 5.35 -1.67 -1.21
C PHE A 38 3.84 -1.67 -1.06
N ALA A 39 3.12 -1.67 -2.17
CA ALA A 39 1.66 -1.68 -2.18
C ALA A 39 1.13 -2.53 -3.35
N THR A 40 -0.15 -2.87 -3.30
CA THR A 40 -0.83 -3.57 -4.40
C THR A 40 -1.98 -2.72 -4.94
N LYS A 41 -2.55 -3.07 -6.09
CA LYS A 41 -3.69 -2.33 -6.63
C LYS A 41 -4.89 -2.49 -5.70
N ALA A 42 -5.56 -1.39 -5.33
CA ALA A 42 -6.75 -1.45 -4.48
C ALA A 42 -8.02 -1.93 -5.21
N LYS A 43 -7.91 -2.24 -6.52
CA LYS A 43 -9.02 -2.64 -7.38
C LYS A 43 -9.52 -4.04 -7.00
N GLY A 44 -10.70 -4.11 -6.37
CA GLY A 44 -11.39 -5.35 -6.03
C GLY A 44 -11.44 -5.66 -4.54
N LYS A 45 -11.87 -6.89 -4.20
CA LYS A 45 -12.01 -7.31 -2.81
C LYS A 45 -10.64 -7.33 -2.12
N PRO A 46 -10.50 -6.70 -0.94
CA PRO A 46 -9.29 -6.79 -0.15
C PRO A 46 -9.03 -8.23 0.28
N LEU A 47 -7.81 -8.71 0.03
CA LEU A 47 -7.33 -10.04 0.42
C LEU A 47 -7.53 -10.28 1.92
N SER A 48 -7.76 -11.53 2.31
CA SER A 48 -7.79 -11.95 3.70
C SER A 48 -6.38 -11.88 4.30
N MET A 49 -6.27 -11.91 5.64
CA MET A 49 -4.96 -11.88 6.30
C MET A 49 -4.05 -13.04 5.86
N ALA A 50 -4.63 -14.23 5.70
CA ALA A 50 -3.93 -15.43 5.25
C ALA A 50 -3.49 -15.31 3.78
N ASP A 51 -4.38 -14.84 2.90
CA ASP A 51 -4.05 -14.64 1.48
C ASP A 51 -2.99 -13.56 1.28
N ALA A 52 -3.09 -12.45 2.01
CA ALA A 52 -2.07 -11.40 1.97
C ALA A 52 -0.72 -11.90 2.51
N ALA A 53 -0.74 -12.68 3.60
CA ALA A 53 0.46 -13.30 4.14
C ALA A 53 1.10 -14.27 3.15
N ASP A 54 0.32 -15.12 2.49
CA ASP A 54 0.86 -16.09 1.55
C ASP A 54 1.35 -15.42 0.26
N LYS A 55 0.58 -14.45 -0.26
CA LYS A 55 0.90 -13.71 -1.49
C LYS A 55 2.13 -12.83 -1.34
N PHE A 56 2.21 -12.04 -0.27
CA PHE A 56 3.33 -11.12 -0.04
C PHE A 56 4.45 -11.74 0.81
N LYS A 57 4.31 -13.01 1.23
CA LYS A 57 5.20 -13.71 2.17
C LYS A 57 5.50 -12.91 3.45
N ILE A 58 4.54 -12.10 3.87
CA ILE A 58 4.58 -11.36 5.13
C ILE A 58 3.94 -12.19 6.25
N LYS A 59 4.27 -11.90 7.51
CA LYS A 59 3.54 -12.56 8.61
C LYS A 59 2.08 -12.11 8.60
N GLN A 60 1.16 -12.99 8.96
CA GLN A 60 -0.29 -12.69 9.01
C GLN A 60 -0.63 -11.41 9.78
N ASN A 61 0.15 -11.09 10.82
CA ASN A 61 -0.03 -9.86 11.59
C ASN A 61 0.17 -8.58 10.74
N HIS A 62 1.08 -8.61 9.75
CA HIS A 62 1.33 -7.51 8.82
C HIS A 62 0.29 -7.43 7.69
N GLY A 63 -0.44 -8.52 7.42
CA GLY A 63 -1.56 -8.55 6.48
C GLY A 63 -2.91 -8.19 7.12
N ARG A 64 -2.93 -7.82 8.40
CA ARG A 64 -4.18 -7.61 9.18
C ARG A 64 -4.94 -6.37 8.73
N ASN A 65 -4.27 -5.22 8.77
CA ASN A 65 -4.86 -3.94 8.41
C ASN A 65 -4.38 -3.53 7.03
N TYR A 66 -5.11 -2.60 6.42
CA TYR A 66 -4.67 -2.01 5.17
C TYR A 66 -5.09 -0.57 5.05
N ILE A 67 -4.37 0.14 4.20
CA ILE A 67 -4.56 1.55 3.91
C ILE A 67 -4.68 1.68 2.41
N ASP A 68 -5.83 2.16 1.95
CA ASP A 68 -6.05 2.47 0.54
C ASP A 68 -5.74 3.95 0.32
N PHE A 69 -4.85 4.27 -0.61
CA PHE A 69 -4.43 5.64 -0.91
C PHE A 69 -4.25 5.85 -2.41
N ASP A 70 -4.32 7.10 -2.82
CA ASP A 70 -4.19 7.51 -4.21
C ASP A 70 -2.79 8.13 -4.42
N ILE A 71 -2.08 7.72 -5.48
CA ILE A 71 -0.75 8.23 -5.83
C ILE A 71 -0.58 8.26 -7.34
N ASP A 72 0.24 9.18 -7.86
CA ASP A 72 0.56 9.25 -9.28
C ASP A 72 1.28 7.98 -9.77
N GLU A 73 0.79 7.38 -10.85
CA GLU A 73 1.39 6.17 -11.44
C GLU A 73 2.85 6.42 -11.86
N SER A 74 3.19 7.63 -12.30
CA SER A 74 4.57 7.99 -12.66
C SER A 74 5.55 7.91 -11.48
N ARG A 75 5.07 7.94 -10.24
CA ARG A 75 5.90 7.85 -9.03
C ARG A 75 6.03 6.41 -8.52
N VAL A 76 5.25 5.48 -9.07
CA VAL A 76 5.25 4.08 -8.64
C VAL A 76 5.93 3.22 -9.69
N GLU A 77 6.77 2.30 -9.23
CA GLU A 77 7.45 1.33 -10.07
C GLU A 77 6.70 0.02 -9.96
N PHE A 78 6.01 -0.37 -11.03
CA PHE A 78 5.36 -1.67 -11.08
C PHE A 78 6.42 -2.78 -11.19
N ARG A 79 6.42 -3.70 -10.24
CA ARG A 79 7.35 -4.82 -10.18
C ARG A 79 6.60 -6.12 -9.98
N LYS A 80 7.00 -7.14 -10.75
CA LYS A 80 6.62 -8.53 -10.48
C LYS A 80 7.71 -9.15 -9.62
N ASN A 81 7.35 -9.66 -8.45
CA ASN A 81 8.28 -10.40 -7.61
C ASN A 81 8.53 -11.81 -8.19
N ASP A 82 9.58 -12.50 -7.75
CA ASP A 82 9.97 -13.84 -8.24
C ASP A 82 8.83 -14.88 -8.12
N LEU A 83 7.94 -14.67 -7.15
CA LEU A 83 6.72 -15.45 -6.90
C LEU A 83 5.59 -15.19 -7.91
N GLY A 84 5.82 -14.33 -8.90
CA GLY A 84 4.82 -13.93 -9.89
C GLY A 84 3.78 -12.94 -9.38
N VAL A 85 3.99 -12.38 -8.20
CA VAL A 85 3.09 -11.43 -7.55
C VAL A 85 3.37 -10.01 -8.03
N GLU A 86 2.31 -9.33 -8.48
CA GLU A 86 2.34 -7.95 -8.95
C GLU A 86 2.24 -6.97 -7.76
N GLU A 87 3.30 -6.20 -7.57
CA GLU A 87 3.43 -5.19 -6.51
C GLU A 87 3.93 -3.86 -7.08
N TYR A 88 3.55 -2.79 -6.42
CA TYR A 88 3.97 -1.44 -6.72
C TYR A 88 5.01 -1.02 -5.68
N LYS A 89 6.19 -0.66 -6.16
CA LYS A 89 7.28 -0.15 -5.35
C LYS A 89 7.35 1.37 -5.49
N ILE A 90 7.23 2.08 -4.39
CA ILE A 90 7.31 3.53 -4.33
C ILE A 90 8.60 3.87 -3.62
N LYS A 91 9.51 4.62 -4.25
CA LYS A 91 10.80 4.99 -3.64
C LYS A 91 10.60 6.17 -2.68
N GLY A 92 11.14 6.05 -1.46
CA GLY A 92 11.01 7.04 -0.41
C GLY A 92 9.66 7.05 0.30
N ASP A 93 9.52 7.99 1.24
CA ASP A 93 8.34 8.09 2.09
C ASP A 93 7.11 8.56 1.32
N VAL A 94 5.97 7.91 1.59
CA VAL A 94 4.69 8.25 0.95
C VAL A 94 3.88 9.11 1.91
N HIS A 95 3.68 10.36 1.54
CA HIS A 95 2.82 11.28 2.27
C HIS A 95 1.38 11.00 1.83
N LEU A 96 0.54 10.65 2.79
CA LEU A 96 -0.85 10.30 2.56
C LEU A 96 -1.70 11.56 2.68
N ASP A 97 -2.61 11.75 1.73
CA ASP A 97 -3.61 12.80 1.84
C ASP A 97 -4.80 12.28 2.67
N HIS A 98 -5.12 12.95 3.77
CA HIS A 98 -6.18 12.53 4.69
C HIS A 98 -7.58 12.53 4.03
N LYS A 99 -7.78 13.21 2.90
CA LYS A 99 -9.09 13.25 2.22
C LYS A 99 -9.30 12.04 1.31
N THR A 100 -8.24 11.55 0.68
CA THR A 100 -8.32 10.43 -0.28
C THR A 100 -7.99 9.08 0.36
N THR A 101 -7.18 9.12 1.43
CA THR A 101 -6.71 7.95 2.14
C THR A 101 -7.80 7.33 2.99
N LYS A 102 -7.99 6.02 2.83
CA LYS A 102 -8.92 5.21 3.62
C LYS A 102 -8.16 4.22 4.48
N PHE A 103 -8.21 4.49 5.78
CA PHE A 103 -7.66 3.62 6.81
C PHE A 103 -8.68 2.53 7.16
N VAL A 104 -8.33 1.26 6.89
CA VAL A 104 -9.20 0.13 7.23
C VAL A 104 -8.52 -0.78 8.25
N LYS A 105 -9.00 -0.69 9.49
CA LYS A 105 -8.61 -1.57 10.58
C LYS A 105 -9.51 -2.81 10.59
N ARG A 106 -8.93 -4.01 10.64
CA ARG A 106 -9.67 -5.27 10.79
C ARG A 106 -9.44 -5.85 12.18
N CYS A 107 -10.55 -6.17 12.85
CA CYS A 107 -10.57 -6.68 14.22
C CYS A 107 -10.03 -8.10 14.34
#